data_AF-A0A2S7BX45-F1
#
_entry.id   AF-A0A2S7BX45-F1
#
_cell.length_a   1.000
_cell.length_b   1.000
_cell.length_c   1.000
_cell.angle_alpha   90.00
_cell.angle_beta   90.00
_cell.angle_gamma   90.00
#
_symmetry.space_group_name_H-M   'P 1'
#
loop_
_entity.id
_entity.type
_entity.pdbx_description
1 polymer ?
#
loop_
_entity_poly.entity_id
_entity_poly.type
_entity_poly.pdbx_seq_one_letter_code
_entity_poly.pdbx_strand_id
1 'polypeptide(L)'
;MRSVVLEYPDGCRRRYQLPSFAASDRQYVATVAKAHPARVDRRTYLTEAEPDTMTAAMLANGSAKKYETQHFAFWYGVNTAGESYRDVAKRGVAWTTFVTQSAAWFEKVWQMNANLLGAPMPYADATTPKRINVYLCGTGLPYVQGGDLTECGASGGQAVGISSWALGYGSHSVAHEFVHTLQYYSGGYRNLQAAGWFWETHVNWSAFQTGRMDDSTVAYYQSNLENGPLFPENRYGAHPLLMFLAETDATRSLVWDIWLKNQRNAAGDTVEMPMQTVVRLGQQQGVFPQGFRSFADSIGRYGARLAAFDFLSQKALLDISKDRAAAKRYVPLKALATRGRYASSPERPLNIYGTQIIPLTPQTGATTISVSLQGKTVADQAAWRFTLVSVDAQSRPTYAALAAVEATASSTVSLALPAGAKQTYLVVTVTPYRYSIVPTIVEQLAGKKPVQFPYEVSIAGATPLSGSASTCSAYTGTDGLDQNWNTNGHRTDETACR
;
A
#
# COMPACT_ATOMS: atom_id res chain seq x y z
N MET A 1 0.20 18.86 -4.74
CA MET A 1 1.10 18.95 -5.90
C MET A 1 0.34 18.42 -7.12
N ARG A 2 0.47 19.00 -8.32
CA ARG A 2 -0.20 18.46 -9.53
C ARG A 2 0.69 17.40 -10.17
N SER A 3 0.08 16.31 -10.62
CA SER A 3 0.75 15.22 -11.33
C SER A 3 0.04 14.93 -12.65
N VAL A 4 0.75 14.25 -13.56
CA VAL A 4 0.27 13.79 -14.86
C VAL A 4 0.49 12.29 -14.93
N VAL A 5 -0.50 11.55 -15.43
CA VAL A 5 -0.38 10.12 -15.73
C VAL A 5 -0.29 9.96 -17.24
N LEU A 6 0.73 9.25 -17.70
CA LEU A 6 0.96 8.95 -19.12
C LEU A 6 0.90 7.43 -19.32
N GLU A 7 0.28 7.00 -20.41
CA GLU A 7 0.30 5.61 -20.87
C GLU A 7 1.45 5.44 -21.87
N TYR A 8 2.27 4.42 -21.65
CA TYR A 8 3.47 4.14 -22.44
C TYR A 8 3.19 3.03 -23.46
N PRO A 9 4.02 2.88 -24.51
CA PRO A 9 3.86 1.81 -25.51
C PRO A 9 3.95 0.38 -24.94
N ASP A 10 4.51 0.22 -23.74
CA ASP A 10 4.55 -1.04 -23.00
C ASP A 10 3.20 -1.35 -22.29
N GLY A 11 2.19 -0.49 -22.44
CA GLY A 11 0.89 -0.59 -21.80
C GLY A 11 0.88 -0.15 -20.34
N CYS A 12 2.03 0.24 -19.78
CA CYS A 12 2.12 0.70 -18.39
C CYS A 12 1.74 2.19 -18.30
N ARG A 13 1.05 2.53 -17.21
CA ARG A 13 0.74 3.91 -16.84
C ARG A 13 1.76 4.39 -15.83
N ARG A 14 2.28 5.60 -16.00
CA ARG A 14 3.30 6.19 -15.11
C ARG A 14 2.95 7.63 -14.76
N ARG A 15 3.11 7.94 -13.48
CA ARG A 15 2.76 9.20 -12.84
C ARG A 15 4.02 10.04 -12.64
N TYR A 16 3.96 11.28 -13.10
CA TYR A 16 5.04 12.24 -13.02
C TYR A 16 4.56 13.51 -12.34
N GLN A 17 5.43 14.15 -11.57
CA GLN A 17 5.14 15.46 -11.00
C GLN A 17 5.15 16.51 -12.10
N LEU A 18 4.15 17.39 -12.13
CA LEU A 18 4.03 18.41 -13.18
C LEU A 18 5.30 19.27 -13.36
N PRO A 19 6.07 19.63 -12.31
CA PRO A 19 7.34 20.34 -12.46
C PRO A 19 8.43 19.60 -13.26
N SER A 20 8.31 18.29 -13.46
CA SER A 20 9.28 17.51 -14.26
C SER A 20 9.15 17.71 -15.78
N PHE A 21 8.08 18.36 -16.24
CA PHE A 21 7.84 18.62 -17.66
C PHE A 21 8.30 20.01 -18.10
N ALA A 22 8.51 20.20 -19.40
CA ALA A 22 8.86 21.50 -19.98
C ALA A 22 7.73 22.54 -19.81
N ALA A 23 8.05 23.82 -19.98
CA ALA A 23 7.07 24.90 -19.79
C ALA A 23 5.84 24.77 -20.72
N SER A 24 6.06 24.40 -21.99
CA SER A 24 5.02 24.15 -22.97
C SER A 24 4.05 23.04 -22.54
N ASP A 25 4.56 21.94 -22.02
CA ASP A 25 3.75 20.81 -21.55
C ASP A 25 2.93 21.19 -20.32
N ARG A 26 3.52 21.97 -19.40
CA ARG A 26 2.81 22.47 -18.23
C ARG A 26 1.66 23.41 -18.63
N GLN A 27 1.87 24.22 -19.66
CA GLN A 27 0.82 25.07 -20.22
C GLN A 27 -0.27 24.23 -20.90
N TYR A 28 0.09 23.22 -21.67
CA TYR A 28 -0.86 22.27 -22.26
C TYR A 28 -1.72 21.59 -21.19
N VAL A 29 -1.10 21.03 -20.14
CA VAL A 29 -1.80 20.42 -19.01
C VAL A 29 -2.74 21.41 -18.33
N ALA A 30 -2.34 22.69 -18.18
CA ALA A 30 -3.21 23.72 -17.63
C ALA A 30 -4.44 24.00 -18.52
N THR A 31 -4.26 24.01 -19.84
CA THR A 31 -5.35 24.14 -20.81
C THR A 31 -6.32 22.95 -20.72
N VAL A 32 -5.81 21.72 -20.70
CA VAL A 32 -6.63 20.51 -20.54
C VAL A 32 -7.39 20.55 -19.21
N ALA A 33 -6.72 20.89 -18.10
CA ALA A 33 -7.36 21.00 -16.80
C ALA A 33 -8.47 22.07 -16.77
N LYS A 34 -8.33 23.16 -17.52
CA LYS A 34 -9.37 24.20 -17.66
C LYS A 34 -10.57 23.70 -18.48
N ALA A 35 -10.34 22.86 -19.49
CA ALA A 35 -11.39 22.25 -20.29
C ALA A 35 -12.16 21.14 -19.55
N HIS A 36 -11.55 20.54 -18.53
CA HIS A 36 -12.15 19.50 -17.68
C HIS A 36 -12.22 19.94 -16.22
N PRO A 37 -13.08 20.93 -15.88
CA PRO A 37 -13.20 21.41 -14.50
C PRO A 37 -13.68 20.29 -13.58
N ALA A 38 -13.19 20.31 -12.33
CA ALA A 38 -13.65 19.37 -11.32
C ALA A 38 -15.16 19.48 -11.11
N ARG A 39 -15.84 18.34 -10.93
CA ARG A 39 -17.26 18.31 -10.60
C ARG A 39 -17.50 19.05 -9.29
N VAL A 40 -18.45 19.98 -9.30
CA VAL A 40 -18.89 20.71 -8.11
C VAL A 40 -20.09 19.96 -7.52
N ASP A 41 -19.99 19.52 -6.26
CA ASP A 41 -21.16 19.06 -5.51
C ASP A 41 -21.94 20.29 -5.01
N ARG A 42 -23.21 20.37 -5.40
CA ARG A 42 -24.12 21.48 -5.06
C ARG A 42 -25.17 21.07 -4.02
N ARG A 43 -25.14 19.84 -3.53
CA ARG A 43 -26.10 19.35 -2.53
C ARG A 43 -25.91 20.11 -1.22
N THR A 44 -26.96 20.26 -0.45
CA THR A 44 -26.87 20.82 0.90
C THR A 44 -26.62 19.69 1.89
N TYR A 45 -25.52 19.79 2.63
CA TYR A 45 -25.18 18.84 3.68
C TYR A 45 -25.68 19.38 5.03
N LEU A 46 -26.26 18.50 5.85
CA LEU A 46 -26.60 18.83 7.23
C LEU A 46 -25.40 18.63 8.15
N THR A 47 -25.35 19.43 9.21
CA THR A 47 -24.35 19.25 10.27
C THR A 47 -25.05 18.68 11.49
N GLU A 48 -24.61 17.50 11.92
CA GLU A 48 -25.05 16.83 13.12
C GLU A 48 -23.82 16.28 13.82
N ALA A 49 -23.61 16.64 15.08
CA ALA A 49 -22.55 16.06 15.88
C ALA A 49 -22.86 14.58 16.18
N GLU A 50 -21.81 13.79 16.42
CA GLU A 50 -21.97 12.44 16.96
C GLU A 50 -22.71 12.48 18.32
N PRO A 51 -23.50 11.44 18.65
CA PRO A 51 -24.12 11.31 19.97
C PRO A 51 -23.10 11.52 21.09
N ASP A 52 -23.54 12.18 22.16
CA ASP A 52 -22.75 12.43 23.38
C ASP A 52 -21.43 13.22 23.16
N THR A 53 -21.29 13.91 22.02
CA THR A 53 -20.14 14.78 21.74
C THR A 53 -20.48 16.28 21.87
N MET A 54 -20.66 16.98 20.76
CA MET A 54 -20.87 18.42 20.71
C MET A 54 -22.34 18.78 20.84
N THR A 55 -22.64 19.76 21.70
CA THR A 55 -24.00 20.26 21.92
C THR A 55 -24.14 21.72 21.49
N ALA A 56 -25.37 22.15 21.18
CA ALA A 56 -25.66 23.55 20.90
C ALA A 56 -25.31 24.48 22.09
N ALA A 57 -25.47 24.00 23.32
CA ALA A 57 -25.11 24.72 24.54
C ALA A 57 -23.61 24.99 24.63
N MET A 58 -22.76 24.03 24.25
CA MET A 58 -21.30 24.19 24.23
C MET A 58 -20.83 25.22 23.20
N LEU A 59 -21.53 25.34 22.07
CA LEU A 59 -21.27 26.41 21.10
C LEU A 59 -21.76 27.76 21.61
N ALA A 60 -22.96 27.80 22.18
CA ALA A 60 -23.58 29.04 22.67
C ALA A 60 -22.81 29.67 23.83
N ASN A 61 -22.25 28.85 24.73
CA ASN A 61 -21.45 29.32 25.86
C ASN A 61 -19.95 29.52 25.51
N GLY A 62 -19.54 29.24 24.27
CA GLY A 62 -18.19 29.44 23.79
C GLY A 62 -17.14 28.43 24.27
N SER A 63 -17.54 27.35 24.94
CA SER A 63 -16.63 26.27 25.38
C SER A 63 -16.12 25.40 24.22
N ALA A 64 -16.83 25.40 23.10
CA ALA A 64 -16.41 24.79 21.85
C ALA A 64 -16.63 25.73 20.67
N LYS A 65 -15.89 25.49 19.59
CA LYS A 65 -16.01 26.18 18.31
C LYS A 65 -16.26 25.18 17.19
N LYS A 66 -16.86 25.70 16.13
CA LYS A 66 -17.20 24.96 14.92
C LYS A 66 -16.68 25.70 13.68
N TYR A 67 -16.10 24.97 12.74
CA TYR A 67 -15.78 25.46 11.40
C TYR A 67 -16.33 24.50 10.36
N GLU A 68 -17.06 25.00 9.36
CA GLU A 68 -17.77 24.17 8.39
C GLU A 68 -17.26 24.41 6.97
N THR A 69 -17.21 23.33 6.20
CA THR A 69 -17.01 23.35 4.76
C THR A 69 -18.20 22.70 4.07
N GLN A 70 -18.08 22.36 2.78
CA GLN A 70 -19.16 21.69 2.05
C GLN A 70 -19.45 20.30 2.65
N HIS A 71 -18.40 19.51 2.91
CA HIS A 71 -18.51 18.10 3.29
C HIS A 71 -18.09 17.80 4.73
N PHE A 72 -17.51 18.77 5.47
CA PHE A 72 -16.94 18.53 6.80
C PHE A 72 -17.37 19.56 7.84
N ALA A 73 -17.51 19.11 9.09
CA ALA A 73 -17.71 19.96 10.26
C ALA A 73 -16.56 19.71 11.26
N PHE A 74 -15.76 20.74 11.50
CA PHE A 74 -14.64 20.73 12.43
C PHE A 74 -15.09 21.21 13.79
N TRP A 75 -14.85 20.40 14.81
CA TRP A 75 -15.22 20.66 16.20
C TRP A 75 -13.97 20.74 17.06
N TYR A 76 -13.84 21.78 17.87
CA TYR A 76 -12.66 21.97 18.71
C TYR A 76 -12.96 22.75 19.97
N GLY A 77 -12.28 22.42 21.06
CA GLY A 77 -12.31 23.17 22.31
C GLY A 77 -11.55 24.49 22.20
N VAL A 78 -11.66 25.30 23.25
CA VAL A 78 -11.04 26.64 23.33
C VAL A 78 -9.90 26.72 24.34
N ASN A 79 -9.46 25.59 24.90
CA ASN A 79 -8.42 25.59 25.91
C ASN A 79 -7.03 25.75 25.29
N THR A 80 -6.59 27.01 25.30
CA THR A 80 -5.22 27.53 25.31
C THR A 80 -4.07 26.56 25.59
N ALA A 81 -4.22 25.83 26.69
CA ALA A 81 -3.19 24.98 27.24
C ALA A 81 -3.09 23.63 26.53
N GLY A 82 -4.05 23.23 25.70
CA GLY A 82 -4.06 21.93 25.03
C GLY A 82 -2.91 21.74 24.04
N GLU A 83 -2.46 20.50 23.89
CA GLU A 83 -1.30 20.14 23.05
C GLU A 83 -1.38 20.63 21.61
N SER A 84 -2.55 20.57 21.00
CA SER A 84 -2.73 21.02 19.62
C SER A 84 -2.55 22.53 19.47
N TYR A 85 -3.03 23.33 20.44
CA TYR A 85 -2.77 24.76 20.45
C TYR A 85 -1.27 25.06 20.59
N ARG A 86 -0.57 24.35 21.49
CA ARG A 86 0.88 24.52 21.71
C ARG A 86 1.69 24.13 20.48
N ASP A 87 1.37 23.01 19.83
CA ASP A 87 2.03 22.57 18.60
C ASP A 87 1.81 23.56 17.45
N VAL A 88 0.58 24.05 17.24
CA VAL A 88 0.28 25.04 16.20
C VAL A 88 0.99 26.38 16.47
N ALA A 89 1.03 26.82 17.73
CA ALA A 89 1.76 28.03 18.12
C ALA A 89 3.27 27.90 17.85
N LYS A 90 3.89 26.73 18.13
CA LYS A 90 5.30 26.46 17.83
C LYS A 90 5.63 26.55 16.34
N ARG A 91 4.65 26.29 15.46
CA ARG A 91 4.78 26.43 14.00
C ARG A 91 4.66 27.89 13.53
N GLY A 92 4.35 28.83 14.43
CA GLY A 92 4.14 30.24 14.10
C GLY A 92 2.86 30.49 13.29
N VAL A 93 1.87 29.58 13.36
CA VAL A 93 0.62 29.68 12.61
C VAL A 93 -0.52 30.08 13.55
N ALA A 94 -1.33 31.05 13.16
CA ALA A 94 -2.54 31.37 13.90
C ALA A 94 -3.54 30.19 13.84
N TRP A 95 -4.18 29.86 14.97
CA TRP A 95 -5.11 28.72 15.05
C TRP A 95 -6.23 28.76 14.00
N THR A 96 -6.83 29.93 13.77
CA THR A 96 -7.88 30.11 12.75
C THR A 96 -7.38 29.81 11.34
N THR A 97 -6.18 30.26 11.00
CA THR A 97 -5.51 29.94 9.73
C THR A 97 -5.24 28.45 9.62
N PHE A 98 -4.76 27.82 10.70
CA PHE A 98 -4.47 26.38 10.73
C PHE A 98 -5.73 25.53 10.48
N VAL A 99 -6.84 25.83 11.18
CA VAL A 99 -8.12 25.13 10.99
C VAL A 99 -8.63 25.32 9.56
N THR A 100 -8.60 26.55 9.04
CA THR A 100 -9.05 26.87 7.68
C THR A 100 -8.25 26.12 6.62
N GLN A 101 -6.92 26.09 6.74
CA GLN A 101 -6.03 25.38 5.81
C GLN A 101 -6.21 23.86 5.88
N SER A 102 -6.40 23.32 7.09
CA SER A 102 -6.67 21.90 7.31
C SER A 102 -8.01 21.51 6.67
N ALA A 103 -9.05 22.29 6.90
CA ALA A 103 -10.37 22.06 6.32
C ALA A 103 -10.37 22.14 4.79
N ALA A 104 -9.64 23.11 4.22
CA ALA A 104 -9.44 23.18 2.76
C ALA A 104 -8.73 21.94 2.20
N TRP A 105 -7.82 21.33 2.97
CA TRP A 105 -7.16 20.09 2.58
C TRP A 105 -8.09 18.88 2.63
N PHE A 106 -8.94 18.75 3.66
CA PHE A 106 -10.00 17.73 3.70
C PHE A 106 -10.93 17.80 2.48
N GLU A 107 -11.38 19.00 2.10
CA GLU A 107 -12.16 19.21 0.87
C GLU A 107 -11.39 18.78 -0.38
N LYS A 108 -10.09 19.02 -0.43
CA LYS A 108 -9.26 18.59 -1.55
C LYS A 108 -9.16 17.07 -1.61
N VAL A 109 -8.95 16.40 -0.48
CA VAL A 109 -8.90 14.94 -0.37
C VAL A 109 -10.23 14.31 -0.76
N TRP A 110 -11.37 14.90 -0.33
CA TRP A 110 -12.71 14.49 -0.77
C TRP A 110 -12.82 14.51 -2.29
N GLN A 111 -12.46 15.64 -2.92
CA GLN A 111 -12.52 15.79 -4.38
C GLN A 111 -11.61 14.79 -5.11
N MET A 112 -10.41 14.50 -4.58
CA MET A 112 -9.48 13.57 -5.20
C MET A 112 -9.99 12.12 -5.10
N ASN A 113 -10.52 11.72 -3.95
CA ASN A 113 -11.15 10.40 -3.81
C ASN A 113 -12.35 10.25 -4.74
N ALA A 114 -13.24 11.24 -4.78
CA ALA A 114 -14.43 11.21 -5.62
C ALA A 114 -14.10 11.21 -7.13
N ASN A 115 -13.25 12.13 -7.58
CA ASN A 115 -13.05 12.38 -9.00
C ASN A 115 -11.89 11.61 -9.63
N LEU A 116 -10.85 11.27 -8.86
CA LEU A 116 -9.68 10.54 -9.39
C LEU A 116 -9.76 9.05 -9.11
N LEU A 117 -10.20 8.67 -7.91
CA LEU A 117 -10.25 7.26 -7.49
C LEU A 117 -11.63 6.61 -7.65
N GLY A 118 -12.66 7.39 -7.98
CA GLY A 118 -14.03 6.88 -8.11
C GLY A 118 -14.55 6.28 -6.81
N ALA A 119 -14.14 6.83 -5.66
CA ALA A 119 -14.48 6.29 -4.36
C ALA A 119 -16.00 6.40 -4.06
N PRO A 120 -16.59 5.42 -3.35
CA PRO A 120 -17.96 5.49 -2.88
C PRO A 120 -18.07 6.52 -1.74
N MET A 121 -18.37 7.75 -2.10
CA MET A 121 -18.42 8.85 -1.14
C MET A 121 -19.57 8.66 -0.12
N PRO A 122 -19.37 8.99 1.17
CA PRO A 122 -20.40 8.86 2.19
C PRO A 122 -21.61 9.70 1.80
N TYR A 123 -22.81 9.14 2.02
CA TYR A 123 -24.07 9.81 1.72
C TYR A 123 -24.24 10.19 0.23
N ALA A 124 -23.54 9.55 -0.71
CA ALA A 124 -23.70 9.80 -2.14
C ALA A 124 -25.17 9.65 -2.59
N ASP A 125 -25.87 8.63 -2.07
CA ASP A 125 -27.25 8.32 -2.42
C ASP A 125 -28.28 8.80 -1.37
N ALA A 126 -27.84 9.50 -0.33
CA ALA A 126 -28.75 10.00 0.70
C ALA A 126 -29.55 11.20 0.19
N THR A 127 -30.86 11.23 0.47
CA THR A 127 -31.73 12.40 0.20
C THR A 127 -31.27 13.63 0.97
N THR A 128 -30.75 13.40 2.18
CA THR A 128 -30.30 14.43 3.11
C THR A 128 -28.90 14.07 3.59
N PRO A 129 -27.84 14.42 2.82
CA PRO A 129 -26.49 14.03 3.17
C PRO A 129 -25.99 14.79 4.39
N LYS A 130 -25.06 14.20 5.14
CA LYS A 130 -24.47 14.80 6.36
C LYS A 130 -22.99 15.10 6.18
N ARG A 131 -22.54 16.19 6.77
CA ARG A 131 -21.11 16.50 6.87
C ARG A 131 -20.42 15.44 7.72
N ILE A 132 -19.19 15.12 7.36
CA ILE A 132 -18.32 14.28 8.18
C ILE A 132 -17.76 15.11 9.33
N ASN A 133 -17.92 14.61 10.55
CA ASN A 133 -17.40 15.26 11.74
C ASN A 133 -15.88 15.05 11.86
N VAL A 134 -15.16 16.13 12.17
CA VAL A 134 -13.73 16.14 12.44
C VAL A 134 -13.51 16.77 13.81
N TYR A 135 -13.09 16.00 14.80
CA TYR A 135 -12.81 16.44 16.16
C TYR A 135 -11.32 16.73 16.31
N LEU A 136 -10.97 17.98 16.60
CA LEU A 136 -9.58 18.38 16.80
C LEU A 136 -9.18 18.11 18.23
N CYS A 137 -8.39 17.06 18.41
CA CYS A 137 -7.96 16.63 19.73
C CYS A 137 -6.93 17.58 20.34
N GLY A 138 -6.67 17.52 21.64
CA GLY A 138 -5.68 18.36 22.29
C GLY A 138 -6.13 19.82 22.39
N THR A 139 -7.44 20.09 22.41
CA THR A 139 -8.01 21.45 22.36
C THR A 139 -8.91 21.79 23.55
N GLY A 140 -9.14 20.85 24.47
CA GLY A 140 -10.06 21.02 25.59
C GLY A 140 -11.53 20.86 25.19
N LEU A 141 -11.82 19.90 24.31
CA LEU A 141 -13.15 19.43 23.93
C LEU A 141 -14.00 19.19 25.21
N PRO A 142 -15.13 19.89 25.35
CA PRO A 142 -15.86 19.96 26.62
C PRO A 142 -16.63 18.70 26.99
N TYR A 143 -16.79 17.74 26.06
CA TYR A 143 -17.42 16.44 26.33
C TYR A 143 -16.43 15.42 26.91
N VAL A 144 -15.13 15.72 26.91
CA VAL A 144 -14.11 14.89 27.56
C VAL A 144 -13.94 15.40 28.99
N GLN A 145 -13.99 14.50 29.98
CA GLN A 145 -13.83 14.88 31.38
C GLN A 145 -12.48 15.57 31.60
N GLY A 146 -12.50 16.80 32.15
CA GLY A 146 -11.30 17.63 32.34
C GLY A 146 -10.77 18.30 31.06
N GLY A 147 -11.42 18.06 29.91
CA GLY A 147 -10.96 18.46 28.58
C GLY A 147 -9.85 17.55 28.06
N ASP A 148 -9.80 17.36 26.74
CA ASP A 148 -8.72 16.61 26.08
C ASP A 148 -7.48 17.50 25.89
N LEU A 149 -6.68 17.67 26.95
CA LEU A 149 -5.51 18.54 26.88
C LEU A 149 -4.30 17.89 26.20
N THR A 150 -4.35 16.59 25.96
CA THR A 150 -3.32 15.78 25.27
C THR A 150 -3.76 15.37 23.88
N GLU A 151 -2.81 15.02 23.02
CA GLU A 151 -3.10 14.44 21.72
C GLU A 151 -3.87 13.11 21.81
N CYS A 152 -4.63 12.80 20.75
CA CYS A 152 -5.34 11.53 20.56
C CYS A 152 -4.77 10.73 19.37
N GLY A 153 -3.65 11.17 18.79
CA GLY A 153 -3.15 10.67 17.52
C GLY A 153 -4.04 11.10 16.33
N ALA A 154 -4.20 10.20 15.37
CA ALA A 154 -5.08 10.33 14.22
C ALA A 154 -5.87 9.04 14.07
N SER A 155 -7.19 9.15 13.89
CA SER A 155 -8.07 8.00 13.70
C SER A 155 -9.29 8.39 12.87
N GLY A 156 -9.65 7.53 11.94
CA GLY A 156 -10.85 7.64 11.11
C GLY A 156 -11.82 6.48 11.32
N GLY A 157 -13.10 6.79 11.19
CA GLY A 157 -14.21 5.84 11.27
C GLY A 157 -15.48 6.56 10.88
N GLN A 158 -16.53 6.49 11.70
CA GLN A 158 -17.74 7.27 11.49
C GLN A 158 -17.47 8.80 11.43
N ALA A 159 -16.52 9.25 12.25
CA ALA A 159 -15.95 10.58 12.31
C ALA A 159 -14.41 10.47 12.27
N VAL A 160 -13.73 11.61 12.20
CA VAL A 160 -12.27 11.69 12.30
C VAL A 160 -11.89 12.37 13.60
N GLY A 161 -11.11 11.69 14.45
CA GLY A 161 -10.46 12.27 15.62
C GLY A 161 -8.99 12.49 15.33
N ILE A 162 -8.50 13.73 15.39
CA ILE A 162 -7.17 14.03 14.87
C ILE A 162 -6.48 15.19 15.61
N SER A 163 -5.21 14.98 15.94
CA SER A 163 -4.35 15.94 16.62
C SER A 163 -3.62 16.84 15.63
N SER A 164 -3.18 18.03 16.06
CA SER A 164 -2.61 19.02 15.14
C SER A 164 -1.34 18.58 14.40
N TRP A 165 -0.58 17.62 14.96
CA TRP A 165 0.61 17.12 14.28
C TRP A 165 0.30 16.38 12.98
N ALA A 166 -0.86 15.74 12.92
CA ALA A 166 -1.36 14.99 11.77
C ALA A 166 -2.17 15.86 10.80
N LEU A 167 -2.37 17.15 11.11
CA LEU A 167 -3.13 18.10 10.32
C LEU A 167 -2.24 19.07 9.55
N GLY A 168 -2.89 19.85 8.68
CA GLY A 168 -2.25 20.83 7.82
C GLY A 168 -2.41 20.52 6.34
N TYR A 169 -2.14 21.53 5.51
CA TYR A 169 -2.31 21.41 4.07
C TYR A 169 -1.30 20.42 3.47
N GLY A 170 -1.81 19.41 2.77
CA GLY A 170 -0.98 18.36 2.17
C GLY A 170 -0.59 17.25 3.16
N SER A 171 -1.24 17.15 4.33
CA SER A 171 -1.03 16.05 5.28
C SER A 171 -1.39 14.70 4.67
N HIS A 172 -0.49 13.72 4.79
CA HIS A 172 -0.75 12.32 4.45
C HIS A 172 -1.79 11.72 5.41
N SER A 173 -1.68 11.98 6.72
CA SER A 173 -2.62 11.46 7.73
C SER A 173 -4.05 11.91 7.47
N VAL A 174 -4.29 13.14 7.02
CA VAL A 174 -5.64 13.57 6.60
C VAL A 174 -6.18 12.72 5.46
N ALA A 175 -5.33 12.44 4.46
CA ALA A 175 -5.72 11.59 3.33
C ALA A 175 -5.96 10.13 3.74
N HIS A 176 -5.20 9.64 4.72
CA HIS A 176 -5.31 8.31 5.31
C HIS A 176 -6.59 8.17 6.14
N GLU A 177 -6.77 9.00 7.17
CA GLU A 177 -7.90 8.89 8.10
C GLU A 177 -9.26 9.12 7.41
N PHE A 178 -9.32 10.03 6.44
CA PHE A 178 -10.57 10.23 5.71
C PHE A 178 -10.99 8.97 4.92
N VAL A 179 -10.04 8.16 4.46
CA VAL A 179 -10.37 6.93 3.73
C VAL A 179 -10.91 5.86 4.69
N HIS A 180 -10.50 5.84 5.96
CA HIS A 180 -11.18 5.03 6.97
C HIS A 180 -12.65 5.42 7.12
N THR A 181 -12.99 6.70 6.97
CA THR A 181 -14.40 7.13 6.91
C THR A 181 -15.13 6.56 5.70
N LEU A 182 -14.50 6.58 4.51
CA LEU A 182 -15.08 5.93 3.31
C LEU A 182 -15.34 4.44 3.55
N GLN A 183 -14.38 3.74 4.16
CA GLN A 183 -14.49 2.32 4.52
C GLN A 183 -15.63 2.09 5.53
N TYR A 184 -15.73 2.91 6.57
CA TYR A 184 -16.80 2.83 7.56
C TYR A 184 -18.19 2.93 6.91
N TYR A 185 -18.40 3.93 6.04
CA TYR A 185 -19.69 4.14 5.38
C TYR A 185 -19.99 3.15 4.25
N SER A 186 -18.99 2.47 3.68
CA SER A 186 -19.21 1.30 2.80
C SER A 186 -19.87 0.12 3.53
N GLY A 187 -19.66 0.08 4.84
CA GLY A 187 -20.08 -0.96 5.73
C GLY A 187 -19.33 -2.29 5.65
N GLY A 188 -18.36 -2.45 4.75
CA GLY A 188 -17.60 -3.68 4.57
C GLY A 188 -16.59 -3.90 5.69
N TYR A 189 -16.43 -5.16 6.12
CA TYR A 189 -15.40 -5.62 7.07
C TYR A 189 -15.39 -4.95 8.45
N ARG A 190 -16.41 -4.15 8.82
CA ARG A 190 -16.50 -3.46 10.12
C ARG A 190 -16.49 -4.41 11.31
N ASN A 191 -17.02 -5.61 11.10
CA ASN A 191 -17.23 -6.64 12.10
C ASN A 191 -16.24 -7.83 11.95
N LEU A 192 -15.24 -7.74 11.06
CA LEU A 192 -14.31 -8.82 10.78
C LEU A 192 -12.88 -8.43 11.16
N GLN A 193 -12.49 -8.70 12.42
CA GLN A 193 -11.17 -8.34 12.96
C GLN A 193 -10.00 -8.86 12.11
N ALA A 194 -10.12 -10.07 11.55
CA ALA A 194 -9.09 -10.66 10.70
C ALA A 194 -8.77 -9.82 9.44
N ALA A 195 -9.69 -8.97 9.00
CA ALA A 195 -9.50 -8.06 7.86
C ALA A 195 -8.85 -6.72 8.24
N GLY A 196 -8.52 -6.48 9.53
CA GLY A 196 -7.98 -5.20 10.02
C GLY A 196 -6.70 -4.74 9.31
N TRP A 197 -5.83 -5.66 8.91
CA TRP A 197 -4.64 -5.31 8.11
C TRP A 197 -5.00 -4.63 6.78
N PHE A 198 -6.12 -5.04 6.17
CA PHE A 198 -6.52 -4.53 4.87
C PHE A 198 -7.13 -3.12 4.95
N TRP A 199 -7.74 -2.77 6.09
CA TRP A 199 -8.17 -1.40 6.37
C TRP A 199 -7.01 -0.44 6.18
N GLU A 200 -5.89 -0.73 6.83
CA GLU A 200 -4.64 0.02 6.75
C GLU A 200 -4.03 0.02 5.34
N THR A 201 -3.90 -1.15 4.70
CA THR A 201 -3.32 -1.22 3.33
C THR A 201 -4.10 -0.37 2.33
N HIS A 202 -5.42 -0.36 2.44
CA HIS A 202 -6.27 0.40 1.54
C HIS A 202 -6.24 1.91 1.79
N VAL A 203 -6.20 2.37 3.05
CA VAL A 203 -6.05 3.81 3.33
C VAL A 203 -4.68 4.33 2.90
N ASN A 204 -3.60 3.56 3.11
CA ASN A 204 -2.26 3.97 2.65
C ASN A 204 -2.19 4.01 1.13
N TRP A 205 -2.84 3.08 0.43
CA TRP A 205 -2.97 3.17 -1.04
C TRP A 205 -3.62 4.49 -1.45
N SER A 206 -4.81 4.82 -0.93
CA SER A 206 -5.52 6.04 -1.32
C SER A 206 -4.76 7.30 -0.91
N ALA A 207 -4.17 7.33 0.29
CA ALA A 207 -3.34 8.43 0.75
C ALA A 207 -2.10 8.62 -0.12
N PHE A 208 -1.47 7.54 -0.60
CA PHE A 208 -0.36 7.61 -1.54
C PHE A 208 -0.80 8.10 -2.94
N GLN A 209 -2.04 7.82 -3.35
CA GLN A 209 -2.58 8.36 -4.59
C GLN A 209 -2.97 9.83 -4.50
N THR A 210 -3.48 10.28 -3.35
CA THR A 210 -4.13 11.60 -3.20
C THR A 210 -3.31 12.61 -2.39
N GLY A 211 -2.35 12.15 -1.59
CA GLY A 211 -1.48 12.94 -0.74
C GLY A 211 -0.03 13.02 -1.24
N ARG A 212 0.91 13.07 -0.28
CA ARG A 212 2.35 12.99 -0.56
C ARG A 212 2.76 11.54 -0.83
N MET A 213 3.72 11.36 -1.73
CA MET A 213 4.25 10.05 -2.17
C MET A 213 5.59 9.72 -1.51
N ASP A 214 5.71 9.97 -0.22
CA ASP A 214 6.93 9.80 0.59
C ASP A 214 6.72 8.82 1.75
N ASP A 215 5.79 7.88 1.59
CA ASP A 215 5.46 6.87 2.59
C ASP A 215 6.65 5.94 2.85
N SER A 216 7.35 6.19 3.96
CA SER A 216 8.51 5.40 4.38
C SER A 216 8.15 3.98 4.82
N THR A 217 6.88 3.69 5.12
CA THR A 217 6.45 2.33 5.47
C THR A 217 6.54 1.37 4.29
N VAL A 218 6.52 1.90 3.06
CA VAL A 218 6.82 1.11 1.86
C VAL A 218 8.22 0.53 1.95
N ALA A 219 9.23 1.26 2.43
CA ALA A 219 10.59 0.75 2.56
C ALA A 219 10.66 -0.49 3.49
N TYR A 220 9.84 -0.53 4.54
CA TYR A 220 9.70 -1.70 5.40
C TYR A 220 9.15 -2.91 4.62
N TYR A 221 8.06 -2.72 3.86
CA TYR A 221 7.52 -3.79 3.01
C TYR A 221 8.54 -4.26 1.97
N GLN A 222 9.28 -3.34 1.36
CA GLN A 222 10.34 -3.66 0.38
C GLN A 222 11.43 -4.56 0.97
N SER A 223 11.74 -4.42 2.24
CA SER A 223 12.73 -5.27 2.92
C SER A 223 12.19 -6.63 3.35
N ASN A 224 10.86 -6.87 3.30
CA ASN A 224 10.20 -8.07 3.81
C ASN A 224 9.22 -8.69 2.78
N LEU A 225 9.56 -8.61 1.49
CA LEU A 225 8.71 -9.08 0.40
C LEU A 225 8.38 -10.59 0.50
N GLU A 226 9.20 -11.37 1.18
CA GLU A 226 8.99 -12.80 1.44
C GLU A 226 7.76 -13.10 2.29
N ASN A 227 7.31 -12.14 3.12
CA ASN A 227 6.05 -12.25 3.85
C ASN A 227 4.85 -11.92 2.94
N GLY A 228 5.05 -11.13 1.88
CA GLY A 228 3.99 -10.83 0.93
C GLY A 228 3.00 -9.76 1.42
N PRO A 229 2.09 -9.30 0.53
CA PRO A 229 1.30 -8.10 0.75
C PRO A 229 0.09 -8.30 1.68
N LEU A 230 -0.21 -9.54 2.06
CA LEU A 230 -1.38 -9.83 2.90
C LEU A 230 -1.05 -9.91 4.39
N PHE A 231 0.25 -9.86 4.75
CA PHE A 231 0.69 -10.02 6.12
C PHE A 231 0.43 -8.75 6.94
N PRO A 232 -0.13 -8.88 8.15
CA PRO A 232 -0.48 -7.74 8.99
C PRO A 232 0.68 -6.79 9.33
N GLU A 233 1.90 -7.29 9.47
CA GLU A 233 3.08 -6.44 9.71
C GLU A 233 3.40 -5.53 8.50
N ASN A 234 3.05 -5.95 7.28
CA ASN A 234 3.26 -5.18 6.06
C ASN A 234 2.13 -4.18 5.76
N ARG A 235 1.09 -4.11 6.61
CA ARG A 235 -0.17 -3.44 6.30
C ARG A 235 -0.05 -1.99 5.83
N TYR A 236 0.91 -1.22 6.35
CA TYR A 236 1.11 0.17 5.92
C TYR A 236 1.80 0.27 4.55
N GLY A 237 2.83 -0.56 4.32
CA GLY A 237 3.66 -0.49 3.11
C GLY A 237 3.23 -1.39 1.93
N ALA A 238 2.31 -2.34 2.15
CA ALA A 238 1.87 -3.32 1.15
C ALA A 238 0.92 -2.75 0.07
N HIS A 239 0.63 -1.46 0.13
CA HIS A 239 -0.29 -0.78 -0.76
C HIS A 239 0.06 -0.81 -2.28
N PRO A 240 1.30 -1.14 -2.74
CA PRO A 240 1.56 -1.40 -4.15
C PRO A 240 0.67 -2.49 -4.77
N LEU A 241 0.18 -3.47 -3.99
CA LEU A 241 -0.79 -4.45 -4.47
C LEU A 241 -2.08 -3.77 -4.99
N LEU A 242 -2.59 -2.77 -4.27
CA LEU A 242 -3.77 -2.03 -4.67
C LEU A 242 -3.48 -1.07 -5.82
N MET A 243 -2.25 -0.57 -5.94
CA MET A 243 -1.81 0.20 -7.10
C MET A 243 -1.84 -0.66 -8.38
N PHE A 244 -1.35 -1.91 -8.29
CA PHE A 244 -1.39 -2.89 -9.37
C PHE A 244 -2.82 -3.18 -9.85
N LEU A 245 -3.77 -3.33 -8.92
CA LEU A 245 -5.18 -3.53 -9.26
C LEU A 245 -5.82 -2.26 -9.83
N ALA A 246 -5.52 -1.08 -9.27
CA ALA A 246 -6.13 0.20 -9.66
C ALA A 246 -5.70 0.68 -11.05
N GLU A 247 -4.47 0.42 -11.45
CA GLU A 247 -3.93 0.94 -12.71
C GLU A 247 -4.37 0.14 -13.93
N THR A 248 -4.81 -1.11 -13.74
CA THR A 248 -5.33 -1.97 -14.81
C THR A 248 -6.84 -1.79 -14.95
N ASP A 249 -7.34 -1.43 -16.14
CA ASP A 249 -8.75 -1.08 -16.34
C ASP A 249 -9.71 -2.22 -15.93
N ALA A 250 -9.34 -3.46 -16.24
CA ALA A 250 -10.13 -4.65 -15.93
C ALA A 250 -10.28 -4.92 -14.42
N THR A 251 -9.31 -4.50 -13.58
CA THR A 251 -9.34 -4.74 -12.14
C THR A 251 -9.58 -3.47 -11.32
N ARG A 252 -9.60 -2.29 -11.95
CA ARG A 252 -9.66 -1.00 -11.25
C ARG A 252 -10.84 -0.90 -10.29
N SER A 253 -12.01 -1.34 -10.73
CA SER A 253 -13.23 -1.33 -9.91
C SER A 253 -13.12 -2.20 -8.66
N LEU A 254 -12.32 -3.28 -8.70
CA LEU A 254 -12.18 -4.22 -7.60
C LEU A 254 -11.65 -3.56 -6.33
N VAL A 255 -10.86 -2.48 -6.43
CA VAL A 255 -10.28 -1.79 -5.27
C VAL A 255 -11.35 -1.21 -4.35
N TRP A 256 -12.46 -0.70 -4.91
CA TRP A 256 -13.59 -0.20 -4.14
C TRP A 256 -14.73 -1.20 -4.03
N ASP A 257 -14.96 -2.03 -5.05
CA ASP A 257 -16.01 -3.05 -5.02
C ASP A 257 -15.79 -4.08 -3.89
N ILE A 258 -14.55 -4.30 -3.45
CA ILE A 258 -14.23 -5.16 -2.30
C ILE A 258 -14.98 -4.73 -1.02
N TRP A 259 -15.13 -3.42 -0.81
CA TRP A 259 -15.80 -2.84 0.35
C TRP A 259 -17.32 -2.87 0.22
N LEU A 260 -17.81 -2.67 -1.00
CA LEU A 260 -19.23 -2.51 -1.30
C LEU A 260 -19.94 -3.85 -1.52
N LYS A 261 -19.24 -4.82 -2.12
CA LYS A 261 -19.82 -6.05 -2.64
C LYS A 261 -19.29 -7.30 -1.93
N ASN A 262 -18.71 -7.17 -0.73
CA ASN A 262 -18.37 -8.35 0.05
C ASN A 262 -19.62 -9.13 0.48
N GLN A 263 -19.48 -10.44 0.63
CA GLN A 263 -20.52 -11.33 1.14
C GLN A 263 -20.78 -11.04 2.61
N ARG A 264 -22.07 -10.99 2.96
CA ARG A 264 -22.54 -10.69 4.31
C ARG A 264 -23.60 -11.69 4.76
N ASN A 265 -23.67 -11.97 6.05
CA ASN A 265 -24.77 -12.75 6.64
C ASN A 265 -26.05 -11.89 6.77
N ALA A 266 -27.13 -12.47 7.31
CA ALA A 266 -28.40 -11.75 7.51
C ALA A 266 -28.30 -10.57 8.52
N ALA A 267 -27.33 -10.60 9.43
CA ALA A 267 -27.04 -9.49 10.35
C ALA A 267 -26.22 -8.37 9.70
N GLY A 268 -25.78 -8.55 8.45
CA GLY A 268 -24.94 -7.60 7.73
C GLY A 268 -23.44 -7.77 8.00
N ASP A 269 -23.05 -8.80 8.74
CA ASP A 269 -21.65 -9.10 9.04
C ASP A 269 -20.93 -9.64 7.82
N THR A 270 -19.75 -9.11 7.50
CA THR A 270 -18.91 -9.67 6.44
C THR A 270 -18.42 -11.08 6.79
N VAL A 271 -18.56 -12.02 5.85
CA VAL A 271 -18.22 -13.45 6.01
C VAL A 271 -17.12 -13.95 5.07
N GLU A 272 -16.51 -13.06 4.28
CA GLU A 272 -15.39 -13.38 3.40
C GLU A 272 -14.22 -12.42 3.64
N MET A 273 -13.00 -12.87 3.36
CA MET A 273 -11.80 -12.02 3.46
C MET A 273 -11.62 -11.13 2.22
N PRO A 274 -10.88 -10.01 2.33
CA PRO A 274 -10.64 -9.10 1.21
C PRO A 274 -10.19 -9.82 -0.07
N MET A 275 -9.15 -10.65 -0.01
CA MET A 275 -8.67 -11.32 -1.24
C MET A 275 -9.64 -12.39 -1.77
N GLN A 276 -10.48 -13.00 -0.93
CA GLN A 276 -11.57 -13.84 -1.41
C GLN A 276 -12.57 -13.03 -2.21
N THR A 277 -12.89 -11.82 -1.73
CA THR A 277 -13.79 -10.88 -2.40
C THR A 277 -13.23 -10.45 -3.75
N VAL A 278 -11.94 -10.08 -3.81
CA VAL A 278 -11.25 -9.72 -5.07
C VAL A 278 -11.33 -10.86 -6.08
N VAL A 279 -11.00 -12.08 -5.66
CA VAL A 279 -11.01 -13.23 -6.57
C VAL A 279 -12.42 -13.56 -7.06
N ARG A 280 -13.41 -13.54 -6.17
CA ARG A 280 -14.81 -13.80 -6.52
C ARG A 280 -15.37 -12.75 -7.47
N LEU A 281 -15.15 -11.47 -7.19
CA LEU A 281 -15.61 -10.38 -8.07
C LEU A 281 -14.86 -10.39 -9.41
N GLY A 282 -13.55 -10.65 -9.40
CA GLY A 282 -12.79 -10.80 -10.65
C GLY A 282 -13.21 -12.03 -11.47
N GLN A 283 -13.68 -13.11 -10.84
CA GLN A 283 -14.34 -14.23 -11.52
C GLN A 283 -15.62 -13.77 -12.23
N GLN A 284 -16.48 -13.03 -11.53
CA GLN A 284 -17.73 -12.49 -12.09
C GLN A 284 -17.48 -11.52 -13.25
N GLN A 285 -16.38 -10.76 -13.21
CA GLN A 285 -15.96 -9.84 -14.27
C GLN A 285 -15.16 -10.53 -15.39
N GLY A 286 -14.88 -11.85 -15.29
CA GLY A 286 -14.10 -12.60 -16.28
C GLY A 286 -12.58 -12.37 -16.24
N VAL A 287 -12.08 -11.57 -15.29
CA VAL A 287 -10.65 -11.27 -15.13
C VAL A 287 -9.90 -12.44 -14.49
N PHE A 288 -10.56 -13.18 -13.60
CA PHE A 288 -10.01 -14.37 -12.96
C PHE A 288 -10.84 -15.62 -13.29
N PRO A 289 -10.90 -16.08 -14.56
CA PRO A 289 -11.83 -17.13 -14.98
C PRO A 289 -11.66 -18.45 -14.21
N GLN A 290 -10.46 -18.73 -13.67
CA GLN A 290 -10.18 -19.91 -12.84
C GLN A 290 -9.97 -19.56 -11.36
N GLY A 291 -10.53 -18.45 -10.89
CA GLY A 291 -10.45 -18.00 -9.50
C GLY A 291 -9.01 -17.83 -9.05
N PHE A 292 -8.65 -18.49 -7.95
CA PHE A 292 -7.32 -18.39 -7.36
C PHE A 292 -6.18 -18.85 -8.29
N ARG A 293 -6.45 -19.69 -9.30
CA ARG A 293 -5.44 -20.04 -10.31
C ARG A 293 -5.08 -18.86 -11.20
N SER A 294 -6.08 -18.15 -11.74
CA SER A 294 -5.85 -16.92 -12.52
C SER A 294 -5.31 -15.78 -11.65
N PHE A 295 -5.71 -15.74 -10.38
CA PHE A 295 -5.17 -14.79 -9.43
C PHE A 295 -3.67 -15.04 -9.14
N ALA A 296 -3.23 -16.30 -9.07
CA ALA A 296 -1.81 -16.64 -8.91
C ALA A 296 -0.96 -16.04 -10.04
N ASP A 297 -1.41 -16.09 -11.29
CA ASP A 297 -0.72 -15.44 -12.41
C ASP A 297 -0.62 -13.93 -12.22
N SER A 298 -1.68 -13.30 -11.72
CA SER A 298 -1.73 -11.86 -11.45
C SER A 298 -0.77 -11.47 -10.32
N ILE A 299 -0.72 -12.25 -9.24
CA ILE A 299 0.22 -12.04 -8.13
C ILE A 299 1.66 -12.32 -8.58
N GLY A 300 1.89 -13.30 -9.47
CA GLY A 300 3.19 -13.50 -10.10
C GLY A 300 3.66 -12.30 -10.93
N ARG A 301 2.75 -11.68 -11.71
CA ARG A 301 3.05 -10.43 -12.44
C ARG A 301 3.30 -9.26 -11.49
N TYR A 302 2.50 -9.14 -10.43
CA TYR A 302 2.75 -8.17 -9.37
C TYR A 302 4.16 -8.35 -8.77
N GLY A 303 4.52 -9.59 -8.43
CA GLY A 303 5.85 -9.96 -7.95
C GLY A 303 6.96 -9.54 -8.91
N ALA A 304 6.82 -9.87 -10.20
CA ALA A 304 7.77 -9.45 -11.23
C ALA A 304 7.95 -7.93 -11.28
N ARG A 305 6.85 -7.16 -11.15
CA ARG A 305 6.87 -5.69 -11.17
C ARG A 305 7.51 -5.08 -9.94
N LEU A 306 7.48 -5.78 -8.80
CA LEU A 306 8.23 -5.36 -7.62
C LEU A 306 9.72 -5.21 -7.92
N ALA A 307 10.32 -5.95 -8.87
CA ALA A 307 11.76 -5.87 -9.22
C ALA A 307 12.22 -4.47 -9.66
N ALA A 308 11.36 -3.68 -10.30
CA ALA A 308 11.65 -2.32 -10.74
C ALA A 308 10.69 -1.28 -10.14
N PHE A 309 9.85 -1.70 -9.18
CA PHE A 309 8.66 -0.97 -8.74
C PHE A 309 7.87 -0.36 -9.90
N ASP A 310 7.74 -1.14 -10.97
CA ASP A 310 7.11 -0.70 -12.22
C ASP A 310 5.61 -0.61 -12.02
N PHE A 311 5.15 0.39 -11.29
CA PHE A 311 3.75 0.71 -11.02
C PHE A 311 3.49 2.17 -11.36
N LEU A 312 2.24 2.61 -11.27
CA LEU A 312 1.80 3.96 -11.56
C LEU A 312 2.74 5.02 -10.96
N SER A 313 3.24 4.82 -9.75
CA SER A 313 4.13 5.77 -9.07
C SER A 313 5.58 5.33 -9.01
N GLN A 314 6.08 4.67 -10.05
CA GLN A 314 7.40 4.05 -10.10
C GLN A 314 8.52 4.97 -9.60
N LYS A 315 8.58 6.24 -10.04
CA LYS A 315 9.63 7.17 -9.60
C LYS A 315 9.65 7.36 -8.09
N ALA A 316 8.50 7.57 -7.47
CA ALA A 316 8.40 7.75 -6.03
C ALA A 316 8.78 6.47 -5.27
N LEU A 317 8.31 5.31 -5.74
CA LEU A 317 8.65 4.02 -5.14
C LEU A 317 10.14 3.70 -5.27
N LEU A 318 10.78 4.05 -6.39
CA LEU A 318 12.21 3.94 -6.59
C LEU A 318 13.00 4.90 -5.69
N ASP A 319 12.51 6.12 -5.47
CA ASP A 319 13.16 7.03 -4.52
C ASP A 319 13.07 6.50 -3.08
N ILE A 320 11.92 5.96 -2.67
CA ILE A 320 11.77 5.27 -1.38
C ILE A 320 12.69 4.05 -1.28
N SER A 321 12.91 3.33 -2.40
CA SER A 321 13.82 2.18 -2.41
C SER A 321 15.31 2.51 -2.21
N LYS A 322 15.67 3.79 -2.27
CA LYS A 322 17.01 4.28 -1.89
C LYS A 322 17.13 4.54 -0.40
N ASP A 323 16.03 4.50 0.36
CA ASP A 323 16.09 4.57 1.81
C ASP A 323 16.85 3.36 2.37
N ARG A 324 17.69 3.58 3.37
CA ARG A 324 18.43 2.53 4.08
C ARG A 324 17.52 1.42 4.62
N ALA A 325 16.27 1.74 4.95
CA ALA A 325 15.27 0.78 5.41
C ALA A 325 14.88 -0.23 4.33
N ALA A 326 15.09 0.07 3.04
CA ALA A 326 14.84 -0.81 1.90
C ALA A 326 16.08 -1.65 1.48
N ALA A 327 17.23 -1.47 2.15
CA ALA A 327 18.50 -2.08 1.76
C ALA A 327 18.54 -3.62 1.82
N LYS A 328 17.48 -4.28 2.29
CA LYS A 328 17.42 -5.74 2.51
C LYS A 328 16.48 -6.42 1.54
N ARG A 329 15.98 -5.72 0.53
CA ARG A 329 14.98 -6.21 -0.41
C ARG A 329 15.39 -7.48 -1.18
N TYR A 330 16.68 -7.69 -1.39
CA TYR A 330 17.18 -8.84 -2.14
C TYR A 330 17.38 -10.05 -1.23
N VAL A 331 17.11 -11.24 -1.76
CA VAL A 331 17.25 -12.50 -1.03
C VAL A 331 18.35 -13.34 -1.68
N PRO A 332 19.40 -13.74 -0.94
CA PRO A 332 20.41 -14.64 -1.47
C PRO A 332 19.86 -16.06 -1.61
N LEU A 333 20.36 -16.82 -2.58
CA LEU A 333 20.11 -18.25 -2.66
C LEU A 333 21.16 -19.06 -1.91
N LYS A 334 20.78 -20.24 -1.42
CA LYS A 334 21.71 -21.20 -0.82
C LYS A 334 22.29 -22.11 -1.91
N ALA A 335 23.60 -22.09 -2.11
CA ALA A 335 24.24 -23.00 -3.06
C ALA A 335 24.05 -24.47 -2.65
N LEU A 336 23.82 -25.34 -3.63
CA LEU A 336 23.78 -26.79 -3.45
C LEU A 336 25.09 -27.44 -3.92
N ALA A 337 25.28 -28.71 -3.58
CA ALA A 337 26.50 -29.46 -3.93
C ALA A 337 26.74 -29.50 -5.46
N THR A 338 25.68 -29.54 -6.25
CA THR A 338 25.78 -29.47 -7.71
C THR A 338 25.95 -28.03 -8.17
N ARG A 339 27.03 -27.76 -8.93
CA ARG A 339 27.30 -26.45 -9.52
C ARG A 339 26.09 -25.93 -10.32
N GLY A 340 25.77 -24.65 -10.14
CA GLY A 340 24.65 -24.01 -10.85
C GLY A 340 23.27 -24.38 -10.29
N ARG A 341 23.21 -25.16 -9.19
CA ARG A 341 21.97 -25.45 -8.46
C ARG A 341 21.97 -24.75 -7.11
N TYR A 342 20.79 -24.25 -6.75
CA TYR A 342 20.57 -23.47 -5.55
C TYR A 342 19.21 -23.80 -4.94
N ALA A 343 19.06 -23.57 -3.64
CA ALA A 343 17.80 -23.61 -2.91
C ALA A 343 17.41 -22.20 -2.44
N SER A 344 16.11 -21.99 -2.20
CA SER A 344 15.60 -20.80 -1.50
C SER A 344 16.29 -20.61 -0.15
N SER A 345 16.51 -19.36 0.29
CA SER A 345 17.13 -19.07 1.59
C SER A 345 16.32 -19.69 2.73
N PRO A 346 16.94 -20.53 3.58
CA PRO A 346 16.30 -21.02 4.80
C PRO A 346 16.18 -19.94 5.88
N GLU A 347 17.05 -18.93 5.87
CA GLU A 347 17.02 -17.81 6.83
C GLU A 347 15.88 -16.83 6.49
N ARG A 348 15.62 -16.60 5.19
CA ARG A 348 14.53 -15.76 4.67
C ARG A 348 13.53 -16.60 3.86
N PRO A 349 12.73 -17.45 4.53
CA PRO A 349 11.83 -18.36 3.85
C PRO A 349 10.77 -17.60 3.06
N LEU A 350 10.48 -18.07 1.85
CA LEU A 350 9.36 -17.58 1.06
C LEU A 350 8.05 -18.02 1.72
N ASN A 351 7.27 -17.08 2.24
CA ASN A 351 5.98 -17.35 2.87
C ASN A 351 4.84 -17.20 1.86
N ILE A 352 3.65 -17.67 2.24
CA ILE A 352 2.43 -17.58 1.44
C ILE A 352 2.17 -16.14 0.94
N TYR A 353 1.85 -15.96 -0.35
CA TYR A 353 1.71 -14.64 -1.01
C TYR A 353 2.99 -13.81 -1.12
N GLY A 354 4.13 -14.34 -0.67
CA GLY A 354 5.43 -13.68 -0.69
C GLY A 354 6.06 -13.62 -2.08
N THR A 355 7.09 -12.78 -2.20
CA THR A 355 7.96 -12.65 -3.37
C THR A 355 9.42 -12.54 -2.94
N GLN A 356 10.29 -13.30 -3.58
CA GLN A 356 11.74 -13.14 -3.48
C GLN A 356 12.29 -12.53 -4.77
N ILE A 357 13.18 -11.55 -4.60
CA ILE A 357 13.91 -10.91 -5.70
C ILE A 357 15.38 -11.25 -5.53
N ILE A 358 15.95 -11.96 -6.50
CA ILE A 358 17.30 -12.47 -6.47
C ILE A 358 18.11 -11.81 -7.60
N PRO A 359 19.05 -10.91 -7.28
CA PRO A 359 19.97 -10.35 -8.26
C PRO A 359 20.76 -11.46 -8.98
N LEU A 360 20.89 -11.32 -10.29
CA LEU A 360 21.69 -12.19 -11.14
C LEU A 360 22.80 -11.38 -11.81
N THR A 361 24.01 -11.91 -11.77
CA THR A 361 25.15 -11.39 -12.51
C THR A 361 25.34 -12.24 -13.77
N PRO A 362 25.09 -11.70 -14.97
CA PRO A 362 25.34 -12.43 -16.22
C PRO A 362 26.81 -12.88 -16.31
N GLN A 363 27.03 -14.09 -16.84
CA GLN A 363 28.38 -14.57 -17.12
C GLN A 363 28.97 -13.80 -18.31
N THR A 364 30.29 -13.67 -18.37
CA THR A 364 30.98 -13.00 -19.49
C THR A 364 30.57 -13.64 -20.82
N GLY A 365 30.07 -12.81 -21.75
CA GLY A 365 29.62 -13.26 -23.07
C GLY A 365 28.24 -13.93 -23.11
N ALA A 366 27.52 -14.03 -21.99
CA ALA A 366 26.17 -14.55 -21.98
C ALA A 366 25.23 -13.64 -22.78
N THR A 367 24.47 -14.23 -23.70
CA THR A 367 23.40 -13.55 -24.46
C THR A 367 22.00 -13.96 -23.98
N THR A 368 21.92 -15.02 -23.17
CA THR A 368 20.68 -15.55 -22.61
C THR A 368 20.93 -16.05 -21.19
N ILE A 369 19.96 -15.84 -20.30
CA ILE A 369 19.91 -16.46 -18.98
C ILE A 369 18.73 -17.43 -18.97
N SER A 370 18.92 -18.63 -18.42
CA SER A 370 17.85 -19.61 -18.24
C SER A 370 17.78 -20.07 -16.79
N VAL A 371 16.56 -20.17 -16.27
CA VAL A 371 16.31 -20.65 -14.91
C VAL A 371 15.25 -21.75 -14.97
N SER A 372 15.59 -22.91 -14.43
CA SER A 372 14.62 -23.96 -14.13
C SER A 372 14.30 -23.93 -12.64
N LEU A 373 13.02 -23.85 -12.27
CA LEU A 373 12.56 -23.86 -10.88
C LEU A 373 11.81 -25.16 -10.59
N GLN A 374 12.05 -25.76 -9.43
CA GLN A 374 11.31 -26.89 -8.89
C GLN A 374 10.74 -26.53 -7.51
N GLY A 375 9.42 -26.69 -7.33
CA GLY A 375 8.78 -26.54 -6.02
C GLY A 375 9.14 -27.70 -5.08
N LYS A 376 9.15 -27.46 -3.77
CA LYS A 376 9.52 -28.47 -2.75
C LYS A 376 8.45 -28.71 -1.70
N THR A 377 7.21 -28.30 -1.98
CA THR A 377 6.07 -28.55 -1.09
C THR A 377 4.78 -28.75 -1.87
N VAL A 378 3.77 -29.29 -1.20
CA VAL A 378 2.38 -29.39 -1.70
C VAL A 378 1.41 -28.59 -0.84
N ALA A 379 1.92 -27.88 0.17
CA ALA A 379 1.13 -27.11 1.12
C ALA A 379 0.25 -26.07 0.40
N ASP A 380 -1.01 -25.94 0.85
CA ASP A 380 -2.01 -25.01 0.31
C ASP A 380 -2.18 -25.03 -1.23
N GLN A 381 -1.86 -26.18 -1.84
CA GLN A 381 -1.78 -26.38 -3.29
C GLN A 381 -0.88 -25.34 -3.96
N ALA A 382 0.36 -25.34 -3.48
CA ALA A 382 1.45 -24.46 -3.85
C ALA A 382 1.56 -24.20 -5.36
N ALA A 383 1.45 -22.92 -5.73
CA ALA A 383 1.64 -22.44 -7.07
C ALA A 383 2.71 -21.36 -7.09
N TRP A 384 3.87 -21.69 -7.67
CA TRP A 384 4.93 -20.73 -7.88
C TRP A 384 4.69 -20.06 -9.23
N ARG A 385 4.97 -18.77 -9.25
CA ARG A 385 5.12 -17.97 -10.45
C ARG A 385 6.50 -17.36 -10.43
N PHE A 386 7.25 -17.56 -11.49
CA PHE A 386 8.60 -17.01 -11.56
C PHE A 386 8.91 -16.50 -12.96
N THR A 387 9.82 -15.54 -13.02
CA THR A 387 10.29 -14.95 -14.27
C THR A 387 11.66 -14.33 -14.07
N LEU A 388 12.28 -13.96 -15.19
CA LEU A 388 13.48 -13.15 -15.25
C LEU A 388 13.09 -11.72 -15.63
N VAL A 389 13.64 -10.75 -14.90
CA VAL A 389 13.43 -9.32 -15.14
C VAL A 389 14.77 -8.65 -15.37
N SER A 390 14.95 -8.01 -16.52
CA SER A 390 16.09 -7.14 -16.76
C SER A 390 15.67 -5.68 -16.64
N VAL A 391 16.53 -4.82 -16.09
CA VAL A 391 16.27 -3.40 -15.86
C VAL A 391 17.42 -2.59 -16.47
N ASP A 392 17.07 -1.57 -17.25
CA ASP A 392 18.04 -0.66 -17.88
C ASP A 392 18.45 0.51 -16.97
N ALA A 393 19.28 1.42 -17.50
CA ALA A 393 19.77 2.58 -16.76
C ALA A 393 18.67 3.60 -16.41
N GLN A 394 17.52 3.55 -17.08
CA GLN A 394 16.35 4.40 -16.84
C GLN A 394 15.30 3.70 -15.96
N SER A 395 15.65 2.57 -15.34
CA SER A 395 14.74 1.75 -14.54
C SER A 395 13.57 1.16 -15.32
N ARG A 396 13.70 1.01 -16.64
CA ARG A 396 12.67 0.37 -17.47
C ARG A 396 12.88 -1.14 -17.45
N PRO A 397 11.85 -1.92 -17.07
CA PRO A 397 11.95 -3.36 -17.03
C PRO A 397 11.71 -4.01 -18.39
N THR A 398 12.33 -5.16 -18.61
CA THR A 398 12.00 -6.14 -19.66
C THR A 398 11.75 -7.47 -18.98
N TYR A 399 10.60 -8.08 -19.25
CA TYR A 399 10.15 -9.30 -18.61
C TYR A 399 10.30 -10.50 -19.55
N ALA A 400 10.80 -11.62 -19.03
CA ALA A 400 10.56 -12.91 -19.67
C ALA A 400 9.12 -13.37 -19.44
N ALA A 401 8.68 -14.40 -20.16
CA ALA A 401 7.39 -15.02 -19.94
C ALA A 401 7.25 -15.47 -18.48
N LEU A 402 6.06 -15.30 -17.88
CA LEU A 402 5.80 -15.80 -16.54
C LEU A 402 5.64 -17.32 -16.59
N ALA A 403 6.52 -18.03 -15.92
CA ALA A 403 6.46 -19.48 -15.79
C ALA A 403 5.66 -19.89 -14.54
N ALA A 404 4.97 -21.02 -14.64
CA ALA A 404 4.18 -21.62 -13.57
C ALA A 404 4.80 -22.95 -13.14
N VAL A 405 4.85 -23.18 -11.83
CA VAL A 405 5.21 -24.48 -11.24
C VAL A 405 4.14 -24.87 -10.24
N GLU A 406 3.69 -26.11 -10.33
CA GLU A 406 2.63 -26.67 -9.49
C GLU A 406 3.20 -27.72 -8.55
N ALA A 407 2.92 -27.60 -7.26
CA ALA A 407 3.38 -28.54 -6.25
C ALA A 407 4.90 -28.83 -6.37
N THR A 408 5.31 -30.06 -6.62
CA THR A 408 6.73 -30.43 -6.73
C THR A 408 7.23 -30.54 -8.17
N ALA A 409 6.44 -30.06 -9.14
CA ALA A 409 6.81 -30.04 -10.55
C ALA A 409 7.99 -29.07 -10.80
N SER A 410 8.42 -29.00 -12.05
CA SER A 410 9.41 -28.03 -12.50
C SER A 410 9.00 -27.36 -13.80
N SER A 411 9.53 -26.17 -14.03
CA SER A 411 9.38 -25.43 -15.28
C SER A 411 10.62 -24.57 -15.51
N THR A 412 10.80 -24.10 -16.74
CA THR A 412 11.98 -23.33 -17.15
C THR A 412 11.56 -22.06 -17.88
N VAL A 413 12.24 -20.97 -17.58
CA VAL A 413 12.11 -19.69 -18.28
C VAL A 413 13.48 -19.24 -18.77
N SER A 414 13.52 -18.60 -19.94
CA SER A 414 14.73 -17.98 -20.49
C SER A 414 14.47 -16.53 -20.85
N LEU A 415 15.49 -15.69 -20.68
CA LEU A 415 15.51 -14.29 -21.07
C LEU A 415 16.70 -14.05 -22.01
N ALA A 416 16.42 -13.62 -23.23
CA ALA A 416 17.43 -13.00 -24.08
C ALA A 416 17.83 -11.67 -23.45
N LEU A 417 19.13 -11.49 -23.17
CA LEU A 417 19.61 -10.31 -22.47
C LEU A 417 19.48 -9.06 -23.36
N PRO A 418 18.70 -8.04 -22.94
CA PRO A 418 18.56 -6.82 -23.73
C PRO A 418 19.90 -6.06 -23.80
N ALA A 419 20.15 -5.42 -24.94
CA ALA A 419 21.25 -4.47 -25.05
C ALA A 419 21.05 -3.33 -24.03
N GLY A 420 22.05 -3.05 -23.21
CA GLY A 420 21.97 -2.00 -22.18
C GLY A 420 21.35 -2.42 -20.85
N ALA A 421 21.05 -3.70 -20.65
CA ALA A 421 20.71 -4.26 -19.34
C ALA A 421 21.73 -3.84 -18.27
N LYS A 422 21.25 -3.25 -17.16
CA LYS A 422 22.09 -2.85 -16.02
C LYS A 422 22.00 -3.83 -14.87
N GLN A 423 20.82 -4.36 -14.61
CA GLN A 423 20.60 -5.36 -13.60
C GLN A 423 19.63 -6.43 -14.13
N THR A 424 19.85 -7.67 -13.74
CA THR A 424 18.89 -8.76 -13.98
C THR A 424 18.51 -9.40 -12.66
N TYR A 425 17.27 -9.85 -12.55
CA TYR A 425 16.72 -10.50 -11.37
C TYR A 425 16.01 -11.79 -11.77
N LEU A 426 16.16 -12.83 -10.96
CA LEU A 426 15.15 -13.88 -10.82
C LEU A 426 14.12 -13.39 -9.82
N VAL A 427 12.85 -13.46 -10.19
CA VAL A 427 11.73 -13.17 -9.29
C VAL A 427 10.93 -14.44 -9.09
N VAL A 428 10.73 -14.83 -7.83
CA VAL A 428 9.93 -15.99 -7.45
C VAL A 428 8.83 -15.55 -6.50
N THR A 429 7.59 -15.78 -6.89
CA THR A 429 6.39 -15.46 -6.12
C THR A 429 5.60 -16.73 -5.88
N VAL A 430 4.96 -16.84 -4.73
CA VAL A 430 4.10 -17.99 -4.43
C VAL A 430 2.71 -17.56 -4.05
N THR A 431 1.70 -18.27 -4.55
CA THR A 431 0.30 -18.04 -4.22
C THR A 431 -0.39 -19.39 -4.08
N PRO A 432 -1.17 -19.63 -3.02
CA PRO A 432 -1.96 -20.86 -2.90
C PRO A 432 -3.14 -20.83 -3.90
N TYR A 433 -3.59 -22.00 -4.36
CA TYR A 433 -4.81 -22.12 -5.19
C TYR A 433 -6.12 -22.13 -4.44
N ARG A 434 -6.04 -21.99 -3.13
CA ARG A 434 -7.15 -21.68 -2.26
C ARG A 434 -6.74 -20.49 -1.41
N TYR A 435 -7.72 -19.72 -0.96
CA TYR A 435 -7.42 -18.72 0.04
C TYR A 435 -6.91 -19.42 1.32
N SER A 436 -5.76 -18.97 1.82
CA SER A 436 -5.23 -19.36 3.12
C SER A 436 -5.01 -18.11 3.95
N ILE A 437 -5.53 -18.12 5.17
CA ILE A 437 -5.38 -16.99 6.09
C ILE A 437 -3.93 -16.94 6.57
N VAL A 438 -3.35 -15.76 6.52
CA VAL A 438 -2.04 -15.49 7.11
C VAL A 438 -2.18 -15.32 8.63
N PRO A 439 -1.22 -15.79 9.44
CA PRO A 439 -1.24 -15.56 10.88
C PRO A 439 -1.35 -14.08 11.26
N THR A 440 -2.18 -13.77 12.25
CA THR A 440 -2.26 -12.41 12.82
C THR A 440 -0.97 -12.06 13.57
N ILE A 441 -0.71 -10.77 13.82
CA ILE A 441 0.44 -10.32 14.64
C ILE A 441 0.48 -11.05 15.99
N VAL A 442 -0.67 -11.14 16.66
CA VAL A 442 -0.81 -11.81 17.96
C VAL A 442 -0.46 -13.29 17.86
N GLU A 443 -0.92 -13.97 16.81
CA GLU A 443 -0.59 -15.39 16.61
C GLU A 443 0.90 -15.60 16.28
N GLN A 444 1.49 -14.73 15.45
CA GLN A 444 2.93 -14.79 15.12
C GLN A 444 3.79 -14.57 16.38
N LEU A 445 3.41 -13.60 17.21
CA LEU A 445 4.04 -13.35 18.51
C LEU A 445 3.88 -14.52 19.48
N ALA A 446 2.77 -15.26 19.38
CA ALA A 446 2.56 -16.52 20.11
C ALA A 446 3.30 -17.72 19.48
N GLY A 447 4.11 -17.52 18.44
CA GLY A 447 4.95 -18.53 17.81
C GLY A 447 4.31 -19.27 16.63
N LYS A 448 3.12 -18.88 16.17
CA LYS A 448 2.49 -19.47 14.97
C LYS A 448 3.28 -19.06 13.74
N LYS A 449 3.95 -20.02 13.10
CA LYS A 449 4.71 -19.79 11.87
C LYS A 449 3.79 -19.78 10.64
N PRO A 450 4.02 -18.88 9.67
CA PRO A 450 3.35 -18.96 8.38
C PRO A 450 3.75 -20.20 7.58
N VAL A 451 2.92 -20.57 6.60
CA VAL A 451 3.24 -21.64 5.66
C VAL A 451 4.38 -21.18 4.74
N GLN A 452 5.42 -22.01 4.66
CA GLN A 452 6.63 -21.76 3.89
C GLN A 452 6.63 -22.55 2.57
N PHE A 453 7.23 -21.97 1.53
CA PHE A 453 7.24 -22.49 0.17
C PHE A 453 8.66 -22.65 -0.35
N PRO A 454 9.41 -23.66 0.13
CA PRO A 454 10.76 -23.92 -0.35
C PRO A 454 10.75 -24.28 -1.83
N TYR A 455 11.81 -23.89 -2.53
CA TYR A 455 12.04 -24.23 -3.93
C TYR A 455 13.54 -24.41 -4.20
N GLU A 456 13.85 -25.07 -5.31
CA GLU A 456 15.20 -25.15 -5.87
C GLU A 456 15.22 -24.58 -7.28
N VAL A 457 16.38 -24.06 -7.69
CA VAL A 457 16.61 -23.58 -9.04
C VAL A 457 17.90 -24.12 -9.63
N SER A 458 17.90 -24.30 -10.95
CA SER A 458 19.11 -24.44 -11.77
C SER A 458 19.23 -23.22 -12.67
N ILE A 459 20.41 -22.59 -12.68
CA ILE A 459 20.65 -21.33 -13.38
C ILE A 459 21.80 -21.51 -14.39
N ALA A 460 21.55 -21.09 -15.64
CA ALA A 460 22.52 -21.06 -16.72
C ALA A 460 22.67 -19.63 -17.27
N GLY A 461 23.89 -19.24 -17.67
CA GLY A 461 24.21 -17.92 -18.22
C GLY A 461 24.37 -16.80 -17.19
N ALA A 462 24.18 -17.09 -15.90
CA ALA A 462 24.36 -16.13 -14.81
C ALA A 462 24.75 -16.82 -13.49
N THR A 463 25.25 -16.03 -12.55
CA THR A 463 25.45 -16.42 -11.14
C THR A 463 24.50 -15.61 -10.27
N PRO A 464 23.72 -16.23 -9.36
CA PRO A 464 22.84 -15.50 -8.46
C PRO A 464 23.61 -14.88 -7.29
N LEU A 465 23.03 -13.85 -6.70
CA LEU A 465 23.31 -13.52 -5.31
C LEU A 465 23.11 -14.78 -4.46
N SER A 466 24.15 -15.17 -3.73
CA SER A 466 24.16 -16.40 -2.94
C SER A 466 24.98 -16.21 -1.67
N GLY A 467 24.64 -16.99 -0.65
CA GLY A 467 25.23 -16.90 0.69
C GLY A 467 24.17 -16.95 1.78
N SER A 468 24.60 -16.83 3.04
CA SER A 468 23.69 -16.75 4.17
C SER A 468 23.17 -15.32 4.35
N ALA A 469 21.86 -15.19 4.57
CA ALA A 469 21.29 -13.97 5.13
C ALA A 469 21.47 -14.02 6.65
N SER A 470 22.03 -12.97 7.26
CA SER A 470 22.18 -12.87 8.72
C SER A 470 21.34 -11.72 9.25
N THR A 471 20.68 -11.90 10.39
CA THR A 471 20.05 -10.79 11.12
C THR A 471 21.14 -9.95 11.76
N CYS A 472 21.17 -8.65 11.46
CA CYS A 472 22.21 -7.71 11.86
C CYS A 472 22.19 -7.32 13.34
N SER A 473 21.01 -7.35 13.93
CA SER A 473 20.67 -7.31 15.34
C SER A 473 19.19 -7.69 15.30
N ALA A 474 18.69 -8.59 16.13
CA ALA A 474 17.24 -8.76 16.23
C ALA A 474 16.67 -7.49 16.86
N TYR A 475 16.51 -6.42 16.07
CA TYR A 475 15.65 -5.31 16.45
C TYR A 475 14.26 -5.89 16.44
N THR A 476 13.82 -6.38 17.59
CA THR A 476 12.40 -6.47 17.86
C THR A 476 11.90 -5.03 17.73
N GLY A 477 11.18 -4.72 16.66
CA GLY A 477 10.23 -3.62 16.71
C GLY A 477 9.38 -3.73 17.96
N THR A 478 8.60 -2.71 18.29
CA THR A 478 7.66 -2.79 19.43
C THR A 478 6.73 -4.02 19.35
N ASP A 479 6.57 -4.61 18.16
CA ASP A 479 5.81 -5.84 17.91
C ASP A 479 6.64 -7.12 17.73
N GLY A 480 7.98 -7.08 17.79
CA GLY A 480 8.85 -8.28 17.70
C GLY A 480 8.85 -9.03 16.36
N LEU A 481 8.18 -8.53 15.33
CA LEU A 481 8.06 -9.20 14.02
C LEU A 481 9.00 -8.63 12.95
N ASP A 482 9.58 -7.45 13.18
CA ASP A 482 10.64 -6.91 12.34
C ASP A 482 11.94 -7.71 12.53
N GLN A 483 12.47 -8.29 11.46
CA GLN A 483 13.80 -8.88 11.46
C GLN A 483 14.74 -7.99 10.66
N ASN A 484 15.64 -7.31 11.38
CA ASN A 484 16.64 -6.46 10.76
C ASN A 484 17.74 -7.32 10.10
N TRP A 485 17.55 -7.73 8.84
CA TRP A 485 18.54 -8.47 8.04
C TRP A 485 19.76 -7.63 7.64
N ASN A 486 20.87 -8.30 7.32
CA ASN A 486 21.98 -7.69 6.59
C ASN A 486 21.53 -7.20 5.23
N THR A 487 22.35 -6.37 4.58
CA THR A 487 22.00 -5.77 3.30
C THR A 487 21.79 -6.81 2.20
N ASN A 488 22.03 -8.09 2.46
CA ASN A 488 21.82 -9.19 1.53
C ASN A 488 22.47 -8.89 0.17
N GLY A 489 23.68 -8.33 0.18
CA GLY A 489 24.41 -7.96 -1.03
C GLY A 489 24.03 -6.60 -1.66
N HIS A 490 23.12 -5.82 -1.08
CA HIS A 490 22.88 -4.43 -1.47
C HIS A 490 24.06 -3.55 -1.04
N ARG A 491 24.68 -2.85 -1.99
CA ARG A 491 25.80 -1.92 -1.77
C ARG A 491 25.39 -0.51 -2.17
N THR A 492 24.56 0.14 -1.37
CA THR A 492 24.27 1.57 -1.54
C THR A 492 24.41 2.22 -0.18
N ASP A 493 25.65 2.51 0.18
CA ASP A 493 26.06 3.13 1.44
C ASP A 493 26.42 2.10 2.51
N GLU A 494 27.45 2.43 3.31
CA GLU A 494 27.98 1.65 4.45
C GLU A 494 26.94 1.52 5.57
N THR A 495 25.81 0.91 5.27
CA THR A 495 24.81 0.57 6.27
C THR A 495 25.35 -0.67 6.96
N ALA A 496 26.22 -0.44 7.94
CA ALA A 496 26.59 -1.47 8.90
C ALA A 496 25.30 -2.09 9.45
N CYS A 497 25.34 -3.39 9.71
CA CYS A 497 24.42 -4.00 10.64
C CYS A 497 24.29 -3.07 11.86
N ARG A 498 23.14 -2.45 12.06
CA ARG A 498 22.91 -1.61 13.23
C ARG A 498 22.86 -2.45 14.48
#